data_AF-A0A6P0YRW5-F1
#
_entry.id   AF-A0A6P0YRW5-F1
#
_cell.length_a   1.000
_cell.length_b   1.000
_cell.length_c   1.000
_cell.angle_alpha   90.00
_cell.angle_beta   90.00
_cell.angle_gamma   90.00
#
_symmetry.space_group_name_H-M   'P 1'
#
loop_
_entity.id
_entity.type
_entity.pdbx_description
1 polymer ?
#
loop_
_entity_poly.entity_id
_entity_poly.type
_entity_poly.pdbx_seq_one_letter_code
_entity_poly.pdbx_strand_id
1 'polypeptide(L)'
;MQAPVLNPTTDALFNVAIAWIFMFLPLLLLDQRGRHLPKVALWGAAMFLTNVFLTPYMALRARNPVEPVITSPKKGVLARIFGVVGFAVGTGAIAWGLFARPEFGGWTTRWSYFLGELTTSRVAIAFCVDLVLFAIWQMILMGAIEPIGSPKRWLRFIPLWGLAIWLIL
;
A
#
# COMPACT_ATOMS: atom_id res chain seq x y z
N MET A 1 -24.00 20.30 12.37
CA MET A 1 -24.23 19.72 11.03
C MET A 1 -23.92 18.23 11.12
N GLN A 2 -24.78 17.36 10.57
CA GLN A 2 -24.43 15.95 10.44
C GLN A 2 -23.49 15.78 9.24
N ALA A 3 -22.45 14.96 9.38
CA ALA A 3 -21.53 14.67 8.29
C ALA A 3 -22.28 13.91 7.17
N PRO A 4 -21.96 14.18 5.90
CA PRO A 4 -22.57 13.46 4.79
C PRO A 4 -22.26 11.96 4.90
N VAL A 5 -23.28 11.14 4.69
CA VAL A 5 -23.16 9.68 4.69
C VAL A 5 -22.54 9.25 3.37
N LEU A 6 -21.28 8.86 3.39
CA LEU A 6 -20.57 8.35 2.22
C LEU A 6 -20.91 6.88 1.93
N ASN A 7 -20.79 6.52 0.65
CA ASN A 7 -20.93 5.13 0.22
C ASN A 7 -19.74 4.32 0.78
N PRO A 8 -19.98 3.19 1.47
CA PRO A 8 -18.91 2.36 2.06
C PRO A 8 -17.83 1.93 1.07
N THR A 9 -18.18 1.77 -0.22
CA THR A 9 -17.23 1.43 -1.29
C THR A 9 -16.17 2.52 -1.47
N THR A 10 -16.57 3.80 -1.42
CA THR A 10 -15.65 4.94 -1.53
C THR A 10 -14.77 5.04 -0.28
N ASP A 11 -15.35 4.86 0.90
CA ASP A 11 -14.62 4.84 2.17
C ASP A 11 -13.58 3.72 2.19
N ALA A 12 -13.94 2.53 1.69
CA ALA A 12 -13.06 1.38 1.62
C ALA A 12 -11.88 1.63 0.66
N LEU A 13 -12.14 2.15 -0.54
CA LEU A 13 -11.10 2.47 -1.51
C LEU A 13 -10.04 3.40 -0.92
N PHE A 14 -10.48 4.48 -0.28
CA PHE A 14 -9.59 5.44 0.39
C PHE A 14 -8.79 4.78 1.52
N ASN A 15 -9.47 4.10 2.44
CA ASN A 15 -8.80 3.53 3.62
C ASN A 15 -7.84 2.39 3.25
N VAL A 16 -8.13 1.60 2.21
CA VAL A 16 -7.20 0.61 1.66
C VAL A 16 -5.95 1.29 1.10
N ALA A 17 -6.12 2.34 0.30
CA ALA A 17 -4.98 3.07 -0.26
C ALA A 17 -4.08 3.64 0.84
N ILE A 18 -4.68 4.29 1.85
CA ILE A 18 -3.97 4.87 2.99
C ILE A 18 -3.28 3.81 3.85
N ALA A 19 -3.96 2.71 4.18
CA ALA A 19 -3.36 1.61 4.93
C ALA A 19 -2.14 1.02 4.21
N TRP A 20 -2.18 0.99 2.87
CA TRP A 20 -1.10 0.46 2.07
C TRP A 20 0.11 1.41 2.04
N ILE A 21 -0.04 2.70 1.70
CA ILE A 21 1.10 3.65 1.76
C ILE A 21 1.64 3.80 3.17
N PHE A 22 0.80 3.71 4.20
CA PHE A 22 1.25 3.72 5.58
C PHE A 22 2.34 2.65 5.81
N MET A 23 2.11 1.41 5.36
CA MET A 23 3.07 0.30 5.46
C MET A 23 4.35 0.49 4.61
N PHE A 24 4.36 1.40 3.64
CA PHE A 24 5.56 1.64 2.84
C PHE A 24 6.67 2.35 3.63
N LEU A 25 6.38 3.06 4.72
CA LEU A 25 7.43 3.72 5.50
C LEU A 25 8.53 2.75 5.95
N PRO A 26 8.24 1.69 6.74
CA PRO A 26 9.27 0.72 7.12
C PRO A 26 9.88 0.01 5.92
N LEU A 27 9.12 -0.24 4.85
CA LEU A 27 9.64 -0.85 3.61
C LEU A 27 10.72 0.02 2.96
N LEU A 28 10.46 1.32 2.82
CA LEU A 28 11.42 2.30 2.30
C LEU A 28 12.63 2.40 3.22
N LEU A 29 12.43 2.44 4.55
CA LEU A 29 13.53 2.50 5.51
C LEU A 29 14.50 1.32 5.37
N LEU A 30 13.98 0.12 5.08
CA LEU A 30 14.77 -1.10 4.85
C LEU A 30 15.47 -1.14 3.48
N ASP A 31 15.08 -0.28 2.54
CA ASP A 31 15.73 -0.21 1.22
C ASP A 31 17.13 0.44 1.29
N GLN A 32 18.13 -0.36 0.96
CA GLN A 32 19.53 0.05 0.91
C GLN A 32 19.85 0.91 -0.33
N ARG A 33 19.18 0.66 -1.47
CA ARG A 33 19.43 1.42 -2.71
C ARG A 33 19.05 2.89 -2.58
N GLY A 34 18.02 3.17 -1.77
CA GLY A 34 17.57 4.53 -1.44
C GLY A 34 18.14 5.11 -0.15
N ARG A 35 19.25 4.58 0.40
CA ARG A 35 19.77 5.01 1.73
C ARG A 35 20.07 6.52 1.84
N HIS A 36 20.44 7.17 0.74
CA HIS A 36 20.74 8.61 0.68
C HIS A 36 19.54 9.47 0.28
N LEU A 37 18.38 8.87 -0.02
CA LEU A 37 17.20 9.58 -0.46
C LEU A 37 16.36 10.01 0.76
N PRO A 38 15.59 11.12 0.66
CA PRO A 38 14.76 11.61 1.75
C PRO A 38 13.49 10.77 1.93
N LYS A 39 13.64 9.52 2.39
CA LYS A 39 12.60 8.49 2.45
C LYS A 39 11.34 8.93 3.19
N VAL A 40 11.50 9.54 4.36
CA VAL A 40 10.36 9.98 5.20
C VAL A 40 9.59 11.12 4.53
N ALA A 41 10.28 12.08 3.92
CA ALA A 41 9.64 13.18 3.22
C ALA A 41 8.88 12.69 1.96
N LEU A 42 9.49 11.79 1.19
CA LEU A 42 8.86 11.18 0.02
C LEU A 42 7.65 10.31 0.41
N TRP A 43 7.78 9.54 1.49
CA TRP A 43 6.66 8.80 2.06
C TRP A 43 5.54 9.74 2.53
N GLY A 44 5.87 10.83 3.22
CA GLY A 44 4.89 11.84 3.65
C GLY A 44 4.17 12.48 2.46
N ALA A 45 4.89 12.86 1.41
CA ALA A 45 4.29 13.35 0.17
C ALA A 45 3.36 12.31 -0.46
N ALA A 46 3.77 11.04 -0.48
CA ALA A 46 2.96 9.94 -1.00
C ALA A 46 1.71 9.67 -0.15
N MET A 47 1.80 9.82 1.17
CA MET A 47 0.69 9.63 2.13
C MET A 47 -0.43 10.68 1.94
N PHE A 48 -0.08 11.92 1.61
CA PHE A 48 -1.03 13.04 1.57
C PHE A 48 -1.44 13.48 0.16
N LEU A 49 -0.65 13.18 -0.89
CA LEU A 49 -0.96 13.63 -2.25
C LEU A 49 -1.28 12.45 -3.19
N THR A 50 -0.30 11.60 -3.50
CA THR A 50 -0.45 10.43 -4.41
C THR A 50 0.85 9.62 -4.46
N ASN A 51 0.78 8.36 -4.84
CA ASN A 51 1.94 7.48 -4.91
C ASN A 51 2.78 7.66 -6.17
N VAL A 52 2.33 8.51 -7.09
CA VAL A 52 3.19 9.03 -8.15
C VAL A 52 4.47 9.67 -7.57
N PHE A 53 4.43 10.19 -6.34
CA PHE A 53 5.62 10.71 -5.64
C PHE A 53 6.65 9.64 -5.24
N LEU A 54 6.31 8.35 -5.28
CA LEU A 54 7.29 7.27 -5.16
C LEU A 54 8.02 7.00 -6.49
N THR A 55 7.51 7.45 -7.63
CA THR A 55 8.16 7.23 -8.93
C THR A 55 9.55 7.87 -9.00
N PRO A 56 9.77 9.14 -8.58
CA PRO A 56 11.10 9.72 -8.48
C PRO A 56 12.03 8.93 -7.55
N TYR A 57 11.51 8.41 -6.43
CA TYR A 57 12.28 7.55 -5.53
C TYR A 57 12.76 6.28 -6.25
N MET A 58 11.85 5.61 -6.97
CA MET A 58 12.15 4.39 -7.73
C MET A 58 13.14 4.64 -8.86
N ALA A 59 13.09 5.79 -9.52
CA ALA A 59 14.03 6.18 -10.56
C ALA A 59 15.43 6.50 -9.98
N LEU A 60 15.50 7.28 -8.89
CA LEU A 60 16.77 7.66 -8.27
C LEU A 60 17.48 6.48 -7.64
N ARG A 61 16.76 5.60 -6.93
CA ARG A 61 17.36 4.40 -6.31
C ARG A 61 17.91 3.42 -7.34
N ALA A 62 17.39 3.41 -8.58
CA ALA A 62 17.86 2.52 -9.63
C ALA A 62 19.30 2.81 -10.06
N ARG A 63 19.80 4.04 -9.80
CA ARG A 63 21.17 4.46 -10.09
C ARG A 63 22.20 4.00 -9.05
N ASN A 64 21.74 3.47 -7.92
CA ASN A 64 22.58 3.02 -6.81
C ASN A 64 22.58 1.50 -6.75
N PRO A 65 23.45 0.81 -7.51
CA PRO A 65 23.61 -0.63 -7.36
C PRO A 65 24.12 -0.92 -5.95
N VAL A 66 23.50 -1.91 -5.30
CA VAL A 66 23.93 -2.46 -4.03
C VAL A 66 24.17 -3.94 -4.26
N GLU A 67 25.18 -4.50 -3.60
CA GLU A 67 25.47 -5.92 -3.64
C GLU A 67 24.23 -6.75 -3.31
N PRO A 68 24.07 -7.93 -3.94
CA PRO A 68 22.92 -8.79 -3.70
C PRO A 68 22.82 -9.13 -2.21
N VAL A 69 21.63 -8.90 -1.63
CA VAL A 69 21.38 -9.15 -0.22
C VAL A 69 21.42 -10.65 0.06
N ILE A 70 22.42 -11.08 0.85
CA ILE A 70 22.63 -12.49 1.21
C ILE A 70 21.78 -12.87 2.43
N THR A 71 21.51 -11.93 3.33
CA THR A 71 20.79 -12.17 4.59
C THR A 71 19.53 -11.31 4.70
N SER A 72 18.43 -11.89 5.18
CA SER A 72 17.19 -11.13 5.38
C SER A 72 17.40 -9.98 6.36
N PRO A 73 16.86 -8.80 6.09
CA PRO A 73 17.07 -7.64 6.95
C PRO A 73 16.38 -7.84 8.30
N LYS A 74 17.00 -7.33 9.36
CA LYS A 74 16.38 -7.30 10.70
C LYS A 74 15.27 -6.24 10.72
N LYS A 75 14.02 -6.70 10.86
CA LYS A 75 12.83 -5.83 11.01
C LYS A 75 12.68 -5.45 12.48
N GLY A 76 12.65 -4.15 12.76
CA GLY A 76 12.43 -3.62 14.11
C GLY A 76 10.96 -3.63 14.53
N VAL A 77 10.69 -3.23 15.78
CA VAL A 77 9.33 -3.11 16.33
C VAL A 77 8.44 -2.19 15.50
N LEU A 78 9.01 -1.10 14.95
CA LEU A 78 8.29 -0.17 14.08
C LEU A 78 7.68 -0.87 12.86
N ALA A 79 8.44 -1.73 12.19
CA ALA A 79 7.95 -2.48 11.04
C ALA A 79 6.77 -3.38 11.43
N ARG A 80 6.86 -4.08 12.57
CA ARG A 80 5.78 -4.94 13.06
C ARG A 80 4.52 -4.16 13.40
N ILE A 81 4.63 -3.02 14.09
CA ILE A 81 3.48 -2.15 14.41
C ILE A 81 2.81 -1.70 13.11
N PHE A 82 3.59 -1.22 12.16
CA PHE A 82 3.07 -0.77 10.87
C PHE A 82 2.39 -1.91 10.10
N GLY A 83 2.97 -3.11 10.11
CA GLY A 83 2.37 -4.30 9.52
C GLY A 83 1.05 -4.69 10.17
N VAL A 84 0.97 -4.72 11.50
CA VAL A 84 -0.28 -5.06 12.23
C VAL A 84 -1.36 -4.02 11.98
N VAL A 85 -1.04 -2.73 12.10
CA VAL A 85 -2.00 -1.64 11.86
C VAL A 85 -2.47 -1.64 10.42
N GLY A 86 -1.55 -1.73 9.45
CA GLY A 86 -1.89 -1.78 8.03
C GLY A 86 -2.72 -3.03 7.66
N PHE A 87 -2.41 -4.18 8.26
CA PHE A 87 -3.21 -5.40 8.10
C PHE A 87 -4.64 -5.21 8.62
N ALA A 88 -4.77 -4.70 9.85
CA ALA A 88 -6.06 -4.54 10.52
C ALA A 88 -6.93 -3.50 9.81
N VAL A 89 -6.38 -2.32 9.51
CA VAL A 89 -7.09 -1.23 8.84
C VAL A 89 -7.40 -1.60 7.40
N GLY A 90 -6.45 -2.15 6.65
CA GLY A 90 -6.66 -2.54 5.25
C GLY A 90 -7.72 -3.64 5.11
N THR A 91 -7.63 -4.70 5.93
CA THR A 91 -8.63 -5.78 5.92
C THR A 91 -9.98 -5.29 6.43
N GLY A 92 -10.00 -4.46 7.48
CA GLY A 92 -11.21 -3.85 8.01
C GLY A 92 -11.90 -2.93 6.99
N ALA A 93 -11.14 -2.16 6.22
CA ALA A 93 -11.66 -1.31 5.15
C ALA A 93 -12.30 -2.13 4.03
N ILE A 94 -11.66 -3.24 3.63
CA ILE A 94 -12.24 -4.17 2.67
C ILE A 94 -13.55 -4.74 3.24
N ALA A 95 -13.55 -5.28 4.46
CA ALA A 95 -14.77 -5.78 5.08
C ALA A 95 -15.87 -4.70 5.18
N TRP A 96 -15.51 -3.47 5.54
CA TRP A 96 -16.44 -2.34 5.59
C TRP A 96 -17.06 -2.05 4.22
N GLY A 97 -16.26 -1.94 3.17
CA GLY A 97 -16.72 -1.69 1.81
C GLY A 97 -17.68 -2.76 1.30
N LEU A 98 -17.56 -3.98 1.80
CA LEU A 98 -18.35 -5.12 1.35
C LEU A 98 -19.63 -5.33 2.18
N PHE A 99 -19.57 -5.12 3.50
CA PHE A 99 -20.62 -5.53 4.43
C PHE A 99 -21.28 -4.39 5.19
N ALA A 100 -20.61 -3.25 5.36
CA ALA A 100 -21.14 -2.16 6.17
C ALA A 100 -22.27 -1.44 5.45
N ARG A 101 -23.28 -1.00 6.21
CA ARG A 101 -24.43 -0.21 5.72
C ARG A 101 -25.25 -0.92 4.64
N PRO A 102 -26.10 -1.89 5.01
CA PRO A 102 -26.91 -2.64 4.06
C PRO A 102 -27.86 -1.77 3.22
N GLU A 103 -28.17 -0.55 3.67
CA GLU A 103 -28.97 0.43 2.94
C GLU A 103 -28.34 0.87 1.59
N PHE A 104 -27.04 0.69 1.40
CA PHE A 104 -26.34 0.93 0.11
C PHE A 104 -26.38 -0.27 -0.84
N GLY A 105 -27.15 -1.31 -0.50
CA GLY A 105 -27.33 -2.51 -1.30
C GLY A 105 -26.25 -3.57 -1.08
N GLY A 106 -26.44 -4.69 -1.77
CA GLY A 106 -25.54 -5.84 -1.73
C GLY A 106 -24.31 -5.68 -2.62
N TRP A 107 -23.57 -6.77 -2.73
CA TRP A 107 -22.32 -6.88 -3.48
C TRP A 107 -22.41 -6.40 -4.94
N THR A 108 -23.47 -6.78 -5.65
CA THR A 108 -23.67 -6.42 -7.06
C THR A 108 -23.87 -4.91 -7.22
N THR A 109 -24.73 -4.30 -6.40
CA THR A 109 -24.97 -2.85 -6.39
C THR A 109 -23.69 -2.06 -6.10
N ARG A 110 -22.89 -2.52 -5.13
CA ARG A 110 -21.61 -1.89 -4.77
C ARG A 110 -20.58 -1.97 -5.89
N TRP A 111 -20.52 -3.11 -6.57
CA TRP A 111 -19.65 -3.29 -7.72
C TRP A 111 -20.06 -2.37 -8.89
N SER A 112 -21.36 -2.29 -9.20
CA SER A 112 -21.86 -1.36 -10.21
C SER A 112 -21.60 0.11 -9.85
N TYR A 113 -21.78 0.48 -8.58
CA TYR A 113 -21.43 1.81 -8.07
C TYR A 113 -19.94 2.10 -8.26
N PHE A 114 -19.07 1.16 -7.90
CA PHE A 114 -17.62 1.29 -8.08
C PHE A 114 -17.25 1.52 -9.54
N LEU A 115 -17.79 0.73 -10.48
CA LEU A 115 -17.55 0.90 -11.91
C LEU A 115 -18.06 2.26 -12.42
N GLY A 116 -19.20 2.73 -11.90
CA GLY A 116 -19.68 4.08 -12.18
C GLY A 116 -18.66 5.14 -11.74
N GLU A 117 -18.16 5.04 -10.51
CA GLU A 117 -17.16 5.96 -9.96
C GLU A 117 -15.87 6.02 -10.78
N LEU A 118 -15.45 4.91 -11.40
CA LEU A 118 -14.29 4.91 -12.31
C LEU A 118 -14.49 5.75 -13.58
N THR A 119 -15.72 6.14 -13.91
CA THR A 119 -16.02 6.99 -15.07
C THR A 119 -16.37 8.43 -14.69
N THR A 120 -16.90 8.63 -13.48
CA THR A 120 -17.42 9.92 -13.01
C THR A 120 -16.44 10.65 -12.09
N SER A 121 -15.63 9.91 -11.33
CA SER A 121 -14.82 10.43 -10.24
C SER A 121 -13.32 10.30 -10.57
N ARG A 122 -12.71 11.44 -10.90
CA ARG A 122 -11.24 11.52 -11.11
C ARG A 122 -10.46 11.06 -9.88
N VAL A 123 -11.01 11.28 -8.69
CA VAL A 123 -10.41 10.87 -7.41
C VAL A 123 -10.44 9.35 -7.26
N ALA A 124 -11.55 8.69 -7.59
CA ALA A 124 -11.63 7.23 -7.57
C ALA A 124 -10.62 6.60 -8.54
N ILE A 125 -10.50 7.15 -9.75
CA ILE A 125 -9.50 6.73 -10.74
C ILE A 125 -8.08 6.89 -10.18
N ALA A 126 -7.77 8.03 -9.57
CA ALA A 126 -6.46 8.29 -8.99
C ALA A 126 -6.09 7.26 -7.91
N PHE A 127 -7.02 6.94 -7.00
CA PHE A 127 -6.79 5.90 -5.99
C PHE A 127 -6.60 4.51 -6.62
N CYS A 128 -7.33 4.16 -7.67
CA CYS A 128 -7.12 2.90 -8.37
C CYS A 128 -5.74 2.81 -9.03
N VAL A 129 -5.29 3.89 -9.67
CA VAL A 129 -3.92 3.98 -10.22
C VAL A 129 -2.90 3.85 -9.10
N ASP A 130 -3.13 4.49 -7.95
CA ASP A 130 -2.28 4.37 -6.77
C ASP A 130 -2.19 2.93 -6.26
N LEU A 131 -3.31 2.19 -6.19
CA LEU A 131 -3.31 0.78 -5.79
C LEU A 131 -2.50 -0.11 -6.75
N VAL A 132 -2.58 0.13 -8.06
CA VAL A 132 -1.76 -0.58 -9.06
C VAL A 132 -0.29 -0.25 -8.87
N LEU A 133 0.05 1.03 -8.69
CA LEU A 133 1.42 1.46 -8.43
C LEU A 133 1.97 0.86 -7.14
N PHE A 134 1.17 0.76 -6.07
CA PHE A 134 1.58 0.07 -4.86
C PHE A 134 1.94 -1.38 -5.10
N ALA A 135 1.12 -2.12 -5.85
CA ALA A 135 1.41 -3.52 -6.15
C ALA A 135 2.76 -3.66 -6.88
N ILE A 136 3.03 -2.80 -7.87
CA ILE A 136 4.29 -2.79 -8.62
C ILE A 136 5.47 -2.42 -7.71
N TRP A 137 5.36 -1.32 -6.97
CA TRP A 137 6.44 -0.84 -6.09
C TRP A 137 6.72 -1.78 -4.94
N GLN A 138 5.69 -2.36 -4.32
CA GLN A 138 5.81 -3.41 -3.32
C GLN A 138 6.60 -4.59 -3.87
N MET A 139 6.21 -5.08 -5.05
CA MET A 139 6.86 -6.22 -5.70
C MET A 139 8.36 -5.98 -5.94
N ILE A 140 8.70 -4.79 -6.44
CA ILE A 140 10.08 -4.40 -6.74
C ILE A 140 10.89 -4.16 -5.45
N LEU A 141 10.34 -3.44 -4.48
CA LEU A 141 11.02 -3.11 -3.23
C LEU A 141 11.29 -4.36 -2.40
N MET A 142 10.26 -5.16 -2.13
CA MET A 142 10.41 -6.40 -1.39
C MET A 142 11.34 -7.39 -2.11
N GLY A 143 11.29 -7.44 -3.45
CA GLY A 143 12.21 -8.28 -4.24
C GLY A 143 13.68 -7.86 -4.18
N ALA A 144 13.94 -6.57 -3.93
CA ALA A 144 15.29 -6.04 -3.74
C ALA A 144 15.80 -6.21 -2.31
N ILE A 145 14.89 -6.19 -1.33
CA ILE A 145 15.20 -6.26 0.10
C ILE A 145 15.32 -7.71 0.57
N GLU A 146 14.48 -8.62 0.08
CA GLU A 146 14.42 -10.01 0.53
C GLU A 146 15.31 -10.92 -0.35
N PRO A 147 16.21 -11.75 0.21
CA PRO A 147 17.11 -12.64 -0.55
C PRO A 147 16.39 -13.63 -1.48
N ILE A 148 17.05 -14.03 -2.59
CA ILE A 148 16.45 -14.89 -3.64
C ILE A 148 15.98 -16.26 -3.10
N GLY A 149 16.61 -16.79 -2.05
CA GLY A 149 16.23 -18.07 -1.42
C GLY A 149 15.28 -17.95 -0.22
N SER A 150 14.83 -16.75 0.16
CA SER A 150 14.00 -16.59 1.35
C SER A 150 12.57 -17.10 1.12
N PRO A 151 12.01 -17.92 2.03
CA PRO A 151 10.63 -18.38 1.94
C PRO A 151 9.61 -17.25 2.12
N LYS A 152 10.04 -16.03 2.49
CA LYS A 152 9.16 -14.85 2.61
C LYS A 152 9.08 -14.04 1.31
N ARG A 153 9.94 -14.30 0.32
CA ARG A 153 10.07 -13.48 -0.89
C ARG A 153 8.83 -13.51 -1.79
N TRP A 154 8.08 -14.61 -1.79
CA TRP A 154 6.86 -14.73 -2.59
C TRP A 154 5.74 -13.77 -2.13
N LEU A 155 5.75 -13.33 -0.85
CA LEU A 155 4.78 -12.36 -0.32
C LEU A 155 4.77 -11.04 -1.09
N ARG A 156 5.85 -10.71 -1.82
CA ARG A 156 5.92 -9.53 -2.68
C ARG A 156 4.84 -9.49 -3.76
N PHE A 157 4.28 -10.64 -4.13
CA PHE A 157 3.26 -10.79 -5.17
C PHE A 157 1.83 -10.78 -4.63
N ILE A 158 1.63 -10.69 -3.31
CA ILE A 158 0.31 -10.54 -2.71
C ILE A 158 0.08 -9.06 -2.39
N PRO A 159 -0.75 -8.34 -3.17
CA PRO A 159 -1.20 -6.99 -2.86
C PRO A 159 -1.63 -6.82 -1.41
N LEU A 160 -1.21 -5.73 -0.76
CA LEU A 160 -1.56 -5.32 0.61
C LEU A 160 -1.12 -6.32 1.70
N TRP A 161 -1.74 -7.49 1.75
CA TRP A 161 -1.52 -8.51 2.77
C TRP A 161 -0.11 -9.08 2.73
N GLY A 162 0.49 -9.23 1.54
CA GLY A 162 1.85 -9.71 1.40
C GLY A 162 2.86 -8.81 2.11
N LEU A 163 2.74 -7.50 1.92
CA LEU A 163 3.56 -6.51 2.64
C LEU A 163 3.27 -6.53 4.13
N ALA A 164 2.00 -6.56 4.52
CA ALA A 164 1.61 -6.54 5.93
C ALA A 164 2.17 -7.75 6.69
N ILE A 165 1.94 -8.96 6.17
CA ILE A 165 2.47 -10.21 6.73
C ILE A 165 4.00 -10.18 6.73
N TRP A 166 4.62 -9.73 5.64
CA TRP A 166 6.07 -9.61 5.60
C TRP A 166 6.60 -8.66 6.68
N LEU A 167 5.95 -7.53 6.96
CA LEU A 167 6.38 -6.61 8.02
C LEU A 167 6.24 -7.20 9.42
N ILE A 168 5.26 -8.08 9.63
CA ILE A 168 5.02 -8.76 10.91
C ILE A 168 6.07 -9.86 11.16
N LEU A 169 6.46 -10.60 10.12
CA LEU A 169 7.38 -11.76 10.17
C LEU A 169 8.86 -11.40 10.13
#